data_AF-A0A1L9V3B6-F1
#
_entry.id   AF-A0A1L9V3B6-F1
#
_cell.length_a   1.000
_cell.length_b   1.000
_cell.length_c   1.000
_cell.angle_alpha   90.00
_cell.angle_beta   90.00
_cell.angle_gamma   90.00
#
_symmetry.space_group_name_H-M   'P 1'
#
loop_
_entity.id
_entity.type
_entity.pdbx_description
1 polymer ?
#
loop_
_entity_poly.entity_id
_entity_poly.type
_entity_poly.pdbx_seq_one_letter_code
_entity_poly.pdbx_strand_id
1 'polypeptide(L)'
;MAGYDNPEYRAYQTDVKDGKVTLPLWDETETITILPGELYCRVAFCGHTNTPSSSTNNLRKHVQRAHPHLTLVPGKNGKVPNNDIMAANRFYSSLYSKTDDDQDSSTEPSDASTPEPSSPPPPARKAPTRKAPTRKAPTRKPPAHLPSPEGLQPMPMKDGKIDAAAVRKVGIRKSGKRAPCSKCRNNGTTCGSTNVCDFWEYFESPEESEDAEEDADV
;
A
#
# COMPACT_ATOMS: atom_id res chain seq x y z
N MET A 1 -11.68 -10.51 1.79
CA MET A 1 -11.97 -9.24 2.49
C MET A 1 -13.00 -9.53 3.58
N ALA A 2 -12.66 -9.40 4.85
CA ALA A 2 -13.64 -9.58 5.95
C ALA A 2 -13.29 -8.57 7.05
N GLY A 3 -14.21 -7.64 7.34
CA GLY A 3 -14.12 -6.80 8.54
C GLY A 3 -14.75 -5.40 8.48
N TYR A 4 -14.87 -4.76 7.31
CA TYR A 4 -15.23 -3.33 7.23
C TYR A 4 -16.46 -3.04 6.36
N ASP A 5 -17.34 -4.03 6.19
CA ASP A 5 -18.55 -3.81 5.40
C ASP A 5 -19.64 -3.13 6.25
N ASN A 6 -19.36 -1.90 6.68
CA ASN A 6 -20.25 -1.05 7.44
C ASN A 6 -20.76 0.06 6.50
N PRO A 7 -22.07 0.37 6.45
CA PRO A 7 -22.59 1.45 5.60
C PRO A 7 -21.89 2.80 5.83
N GLU A 8 -21.52 3.12 7.07
CA GLU A 8 -20.83 4.36 7.43
C GLU A 8 -19.41 4.42 6.87
N TYR A 9 -18.73 3.28 6.73
CA TYR A 9 -17.41 3.25 6.07
C TYR A 9 -17.55 3.51 4.56
N ARG A 10 -18.62 3.00 3.93
CA ARG A 10 -18.90 3.30 2.52
C ARG A 10 -19.24 4.77 2.31
N ALA A 11 -20.05 5.35 3.20
CA ALA A 11 -20.35 6.77 3.20
C ALA A 11 -19.07 7.61 3.41
N TYR A 12 -18.20 7.23 4.35
CA TYR A 12 -16.93 7.91 4.61
C TYR A 12 -16.06 8.02 3.35
N GLN A 13 -16.00 6.96 2.54
CA GLN A 13 -15.19 6.96 1.32
C GLN A 13 -15.63 8.04 0.33
N THR A 14 -16.93 8.34 0.25
CA THR A 14 -17.49 9.34 -0.67
C THR A 14 -17.60 10.71 -0.04
N ASP A 15 -18.10 10.80 1.19
CA ASP A 15 -18.49 12.07 1.81
C ASP A 15 -17.29 12.94 2.20
N VAL A 16 -16.17 12.33 2.59
CA VAL A 16 -14.93 13.09 2.84
C VAL A 16 -14.41 13.72 1.55
N LYS A 17 -14.44 12.97 0.44
CA LYS A 17 -14.03 13.47 -0.87
C LYS A 17 -14.91 14.63 -1.33
N ASP A 18 -16.21 14.51 -1.09
CA ASP A 18 -17.20 15.53 -1.42
C ASP A 18 -17.18 16.72 -0.43
N GLY A 19 -16.41 16.63 0.66
CA GLY A 19 -16.37 17.64 1.72
C GLY A 19 -17.65 17.73 2.57
N LYS A 20 -18.51 16.71 2.53
CA LYS A 20 -19.75 16.64 3.31
C LYS A 20 -19.51 16.32 4.78
N VAL A 21 -18.43 15.58 5.07
CA VAL A 21 -18.04 15.23 6.44
C VAL A 21 -16.66 15.78 6.73
N THR A 22 -16.51 16.43 7.89
CA THR A 22 -15.22 16.95 8.35
C THR A 22 -14.58 15.91 9.27
N LEU A 23 -13.33 15.55 9.00
CA LEU A 23 -12.62 14.58 9.82
C LEU A 23 -11.97 15.25 11.05
N PRO A 24 -12.04 14.62 12.24
CA PRO A 24 -11.32 15.10 13.42
C PRO A 24 -9.81 15.13 13.14
N LEU A 25 -9.20 16.31 13.28
CA LEU A 25 -7.77 16.51 13.04
C LEU A 25 -6.94 15.70 14.03
N TRP A 26 -5.75 15.28 13.60
CA TRP A 26 -4.77 14.70 14.52
C TRP A 26 -4.12 15.78 15.38
N ASP A 27 -3.96 15.50 16.66
CA ASP A 27 -3.09 16.29 17.54
C ASP A 27 -1.63 15.96 17.20
N GLU A 28 -0.81 17.00 17.07
CA GLU A 28 0.63 16.87 16.77
C GLU A 28 1.42 16.32 17.97
N THR A 29 0.87 16.42 19.18
CA THR A 29 1.51 15.98 20.42
C THR A 29 1.27 14.50 20.73
N GLU A 30 0.26 13.89 20.11
CA GLU A 30 -0.17 12.53 20.39
C GLU A 30 0.45 11.51 19.42
N THR A 31 0.52 10.25 19.89
CA THR A 31 0.89 9.15 19.02
C THR A 31 -0.27 8.82 18.09
N ILE A 32 -0.07 9.05 16.79
CA ILE A 32 -1.13 8.88 15.79
C ILE A 32 -1.29 7.41 15.43
N THR A 33 -2.53 6.93 15.60
CA THR A 33 -2.94 5.60 15.17
C THR A 33 -3.81 5.71 13.93
N ILE A 34 -3.27 5.29 12.78
CA ILE A 34 -4.05 5.17 11.54
C ILE A 34 -4.87 3.89 11.59
N LEU A 35 -6.19 4.06 11.61
CA LEU A 35 -7.17 3.00 11.74
C LEU A 35 -7.23 2.14 10.47
N PRO A 36 -7.59 0.86 10.59
CA PRO A 36 -7.80 0.03 9.43
C PRO A 36 -8.88 0.58 8.48
N GLY A 37 -8.58 0.60 7.19
CA GLY A 37 -9.49 1.13 6.16
C GLY A 37 -9.36 2.64 5.94
N GLU A 38 -8.66 3.38 6.80
CA GLU A 38 -8.53 4.83 6.68
C GLU A 38 -7.72 5.23 5.44
N LEU A 39 -8.22 6.21 4.68
CA LEU A 39 -7.67 6.61 3.38
C LEU A 39 -7.26 8.09 3.31
N TYR A 40 -7.80 8.94 4.17
CA TYR A 40 -7.58 10.39 4.13
C TYR A 40 -6.58 10.84 5.21
N CYS A 41 -5.76 11.83 4.90
CA CYS A 41 -4.85 12.44 5.87
C CYS A 41 -5.61 13.40 6.77
N ARG A 42 -5.42 13.35 8.09
CA ARG A 42 -6.10 14.24 9.05
C ARG A 42 -5.17 15.29 9.65
N VAL A 43 -3.99 15.50 9.05
CA VAL A 43 -3.08 16.58 9.46
C VAL A 43 -3.64 17.91 8.96
N ALA A 44 -3.64 18.91 9.84
CA ALA A 44 -4.04 20.26 9.51
C ALA A 44 -3.26 20.77 8.28
N PHE A 45 -3.97 21.43 7.35
CA PHE A 45 -3.39 22.01 6.13
C PHE A 45 -2.69 21.02 5.18
N CYS A 46 -2.90 19.72 5.33
CA CYS A 46 -2.39 18.76 4.36
C CYS A 46 -3.23 18.78 3.06
N GLY A 47 -2.58 18.90 1.89
CA GLY A 47 -3.27 18.80 0.60
C GLY A 47 -3.90 17.43 0.30
N HIS A 48 -3.65 16.42 1.14
CA HIS A 48 -4.21 15.06 1.01
C HIS A 48 -5.38 14.81 1.98
N THR A 49 -5.97 15.86 2.56
CA THR A 49 -7.16 15.74 3.43
C THR A 49 -8.39 15.27 2.67
N ASN A 50 -8.60 15.76 1.45
CA ASN A 50 -9.75 15.39 0.61
C ASN A 50 -9.37 14.45 -0.55
N THR A 51 -8.10 14.06 -0.64
CA THR A 51 -7.62 13.14 -1.69
C THR A 51 -7.38 11.75 -1.10
N PRO A 52 -8.16 10.73 -1.46
CA PRO A 52 -8.02 9.42 -0.86
C PRO A 52 -6.71 8.76 -1.27
N SER A 53 -6.01 8.19 -0.29
CA SER A 53 -4.98 7.20 -0.55
C SER A 53 -5.62 5.91 -1.07
N SER A 54 -4.93 5.20 -1.97
CA SER A 54 -5.43 3.91 -2.48
C SER A 54 -5.41 2.77 -1.46
N SER A 55 -4.70 2.94 -0.34
CA SER A 55 -4.73 2.01 0.79
C SER A 55 -4.22 2.68 2.07
N THR A 56 -4.58 2.12 3.22
CA THR A 56 -4.08 2.56 4.54
C THR A 56 -2.55 2.50 4.65
N ASN A 57 -1.89 1.58 3.94
CA ASN A 57 -0.43 1.52 3.90
C ASN A 57 0.19 2.68 3.10
N ASN A 58 -0.50 3.15 2.07
CA ASN A 58 -0.06 4.33 1.32
C ASN A 58 -0.27 5.60 2.14
N LEU A 59 -1.38 5.69 2.89
CA LEU A 59 -1.60 6.77 3.85
C LEU A 59 -0.48 6.80 4.91
N ARG A 60 -0.17 5.64 5.53
CA ARG A 60 0.97 5.54 6.48
C ARG A 60 2.28 6.07 5.89
N LYS A 61 2.63 5.66 4.66
CA LYS A 61 3.83 6.16 3.97
C LYS A 61 3.77 7.65 3.66
N HIS A 62 2.60 8.16 3.31
CA HIS A 62 2.38 9.59 3.08
C HIS A 62 2.68 10.36 4.37
N VAL A 63 2.05 9.99 5.49
CA VAL A 63 2.23 10.69 6.76
C VAL A 63 3.69 10.62 7.23
N GLN A 64 4.34 9.46 7.13
CA GLN A 64 5.77 9.32 7.46
C GLN A 64 6.71 10.23 6.64
N ARG A 65 6.34 10.57 5.40
CA ARG A 65 7.18 11.37 4.50
C ARG A 65 6.84 12.86 4.55
N ALA A 66 5.56 13.18 4.56
CA ALA A 66 5.05 14.55 4.51
C ALA A 66 4.97 15.19 5.90
N HIS A 67 4.83 14.38 6.96
CA HIS A 67 4.65 14.85 8.34
C HIS A 67 5.63 14.13 9.28
N PRO A 68 6.95 14.38 9.14
CA PRO A 68 7.97 13.68 9.92
C PRO A 68 7.98 14.06 11.41
N HIS A 69 7.34 15.16 11.79
CA HIS A 69 7.18 15.57 13.19
C HIS A 69 6.16 14.71 13.95
N LEU A 70 5.34 13.93 13.24
CA LEU A 70 4.29 13.12 13.82
C LEU A 70 4.80 11.71 14.18
N THR A 71 4.46 11.26 15.38
CA THR A 71 4.82 9.91 15.85
C THR A 71 3.72 8.93 15.47
N LEU A 72 3.94 8.13 14.42
CA LEU A 72 3.00 7.13 13.95
C LEU A 72 3.22 5.77 14.61
N VAL A 73 2.14 5.13 15.07
CA VAL A 73 2.19 3.72 15.48
C VAL A 73 2.49 2.86 14.25
N PRO A 74 3.55 2.02 14.28
CA PRO A 74 3.87 1.14 13.18
C PRO A 74 2.73 0.15 12.92
N GLY A 75 2.44 -0.10 11.64
CA GLY A 75 1.42 -1.05 11.24
C GLY A 75 1.77 -2.47 11.69
N LYS A 76 0.78 -3.21 12.20
CA LYS A 76 0.92 -4.63 12.51
C LYS A 76 0.88 -5.44 11.21
N ASN A 77 1.87 -6.32 11.01
CA ASN A 77 1.87 -7.24 9.86
C ASN A 77 0.89 -8.39 10.11
N GLY A 78 0.17 -8.80 9.06
CA GLY A 78 -0.73 -9.96 9.11
C GLY A 78 -2.21 -9.57 9.28
N LYS A 79 -2.98 -10.45 9.91
CA LYS A 79 -4.42 -10.25 10.10
C LYS A 79 -4.64 -9.13 11.13
N VAL A 80 -5.46 -8.15 10.78
CA VAL A 80 -5.87 -7.06 11.69
C VAL A 80 -6.61 -7.67 12.88
N PRO A 81 -6.23 -7.34 14.14
CA PRO A 81 -6.93 -7.87 15.30
C PRO A 81 -8.34 -7.29 15.39
N ASN A 82 -9.28 -8.06 15.95
CA ASN A 82 -10.69 -7.66 16.02
C ASN A 82 -10.90 -6.34 16.79
N ASN A 83 -10.04 -6.05 17.77
CA ASN A 83 -10.09 -4.80 18.52
C ASN A 83 -9.87 -3.57 17.62
N ASP A 84 -8.89 -3.64 16.72
CA ASP A 84 -8.60 -2.54 15.79
C ASP A 84 -9.74 -2.36 14.76
N ILE A 85 -10.45 -3.44 14.42
CA ILE A 85 -11.65 -3.40 13.56
C ILE A 85 -12.81 -2.71 14.28
N MET A 86 -13.07 -3.07 15.54
CA MET A 86 -14.12 -2.44 16.36
C MET A 86 -13.84 -0.96 16.59
N ALA A 87 -12.58 -0.59 16.85
CA ALA A 87 -12.16 0.80 16.98
C ALA A 87 -12.40 1.59 15.68
N ALA A 88 -12.09 1.00 14.53
CA ALA A 88 -12.38 1.61 13.23
C ALA A 88 -13.88 1.82 13.01
N ASN A 89 -14.69 0.80 13.30
CA ASN A 89 -16.14 0.90 13.15
C ASN A 89 -16.74 1.99 14.06
N ARG A 90 -16.29 2.07 15.32
CA ARG A 90 -16.69 3.16 16.24
C ARG A 90 -16.37 4.54 15.67
N PHE A 91 -15.16 4.70 15.13
CA PHE A 91 -14.75 5.95 14.50
C PHE A 91 -15.62 6.32 13.30
N TYR A 92 -15.90 5.37 12.38
CA TYR A 92 -16.73 5.68 11.22
C TYR A 92 -18.17 6.00 11.63
N SER A 93 -18.75 5.27 12.58
CA SER A 93 -20.10 5.56 13.08
C SER A 93 -20.18 6.92 13.80
N SER A 94 -19.12 7.34 14.51
CA SER A 94 -19.12 8.65 15.18
C SER A 94 -19.12 9.84 14.22
N LEU A 95 -18.68 9.67 12.97
CA LEU A 95 -18.75 10.74 11.96
C LEU A 95 -20.18 11.07 11.52
N TYR A 96 -21.12 10.14 11.71
CA TYR A 96 -22.50 10.22 11.24
C TYR A 96 -23.54 10.12 12.35
N SER A 97 -23.08 9.91 13.58
CA SER A 97 -23.94 10.01 14.76
C SER A 97 -24.27 11.49 14.92
N LYS A 98 -25.44 11.89 14.41
CA LYS A 98 -26.00 13.24 14.61
C LYS A 98 -25.83 13.63 16.06
N THR A 99 -24.91 14.56 16.32
CA THR A 99 -25.11 15.50 17.40
C THR A 99 -26.23 16.41 16.90
N ASP A 100 -27.44 16.21 17.41
CA ASP A 100 -28.53 17.18 17.34
C ASP A 100 -28.17 18.43 18.19
N ASP A 101 -26.98 19.00 17.98
CA ASP A 101 -26.44 20.20 18.65
C ASP A 101 -26.90 21.50 17.95
N ASP A 102 -28.11 21.48 17.41
CA ASP A 102 -28.91 22.66 17.05
C ASP A 102 -30.30 22.55 17.69
N GLN A 103 -30.39 22.04 18.92
CA GLN A 103 -31.58 22.19 19.76
C GLN A 103 -31.27 23.07 20.98
N ASP A 104 -31.18 24.38 20.71
CA ASP A 104 -31.48 25.43 21.67
C ASP A 104 -32.91 25.24 22.19
N SER A 105 -33.06 24.61 23.36
CA SER A 105 -34.21 24.81 24.25
C SER A 105 -33.91 24.22 25.63
N SER A 106 -33.77 25.12 26.59
CA SER A 106 -33.78 24.85 28.02
C SER A 106 -34.95 23.96 28.42
N THR A 107 -34.68 22.75 28.93
CA THR A 107 -35.55 22.10 29.92
C THR A 107 -34.75 21.07 30.73
N GLU A 108 -34.37 21.46 31.94
CA GLU A 108 -34.04 20.55 33.05
C GLU A 108 -35.34 20.14 33.78
N PRO A 109 -35.34 19.17 34.72
CA PRO A 109 -34.87 17.79 34.63
C PRO A 109 -35.99 16.82 35.09
N SER A 110 -35.92 15.53 34.77
CA SER A 110 -36.72 14.51 35.48
C SER A 110 -36.07 13.14 35.47
N ASP A 111 -35.45 12.85 36.62
CA ASP A 111 -35.40 11.57 37.33
C ASP A 111 -36.15 10.38 36.68
N ALA A 112 -35.41 9.34 36.29
CA ALA A 112 -35.90 7.97 36.28
C ALA A 112 -34.73 6.98 36.25
N SER A 113 -34.53 6.34 37.40
CA SER A 113 -33.62 5.22 37.64
C SER A 113 -33.94 3.96 36.81
N THR A 114 -32.99 3.00 36.87
CA THR A 114 -33.16 1.52 36.83
C THR A 114 -32.80 0.82 35.49
N PRO A 115 -32.34 -0.45 35.50
CA PRO A 115 -31.01 -0.93 35.89
C PRO A 115 -30.31 -1.74 34.77
N GLU A 116 -29.03 -1.98 35.01
CA GLU A 116 -28.10 -2.83 34.26
C GLU A 116 -28.49 -4.33 34.24
N PRO A 117 -28.60 -4.99 33.08
CA PRO A 117 -28.57 -6.45 33.01
C PRO A 117 -27.16 -6.97 32.75
N SER A 118 -26.54 -7.47 33.82
CA SER A 118 -25.38 -8.36 33.78
C SER A 118 -25.66 -9.58 32.89
N SER A 119 -24.74 -9.88 31.96
CA SER A 119 -24.76 -11.11 31.17
C SER A 119 -23.41 -11.85 31.24
N PRO A 120 -23.46 -13.20 31.22
CA PRO A 120 -22.41 -14.08 31.74
C PRO A 120 -21.19 -14.25 30.81
N PRO A 121 -20.05 -14.75 31.34
CA PRO A 121 -18.86 -15.02 30.54
C PRO A 121 -19.03 -16.23 29.60
N PRO A 122 -18.40 -16.23 28.40
CA PRO A 122 -18.44 -17.34 27.48
C PRO A 122 -17.53 -18.52 27.92
N PRO A 123 -17.85 -19.76 27.50
CA PRO A 123 -17.06 -20.95 27.85
C PRO A 123 -15.71 -21.00 27.12
N ALA A 124 -14.67 -21.37 27.87
CA ALA A 124 -13.31 -21.59 27.36
C ALA A 124 -13.26 -22.75 26.35
N ARG A 125 -13.11 -22.42 25.06
CA ARG A 125 -12.80 -23.41 24.01
C ARG A 125 -11.28 -23.64 23.94
N LYS A 126 -10.89 -24.88 24.17
CA LYS A 126 -9.53 -25.40 24.01
C LYS A 126 -9.05 -25.25 22.56
N ALA A 127 -7.88 -24.64 22.37
CA ALA A 127 -7.23 -24.53 21.07
C ALA A 127 -6.50 -25.83 20.70
N PRO A 128 -6.59 -26.32 19.45
CA PRO A 128 -5.71 -27.35 18.94
C PRO A 128 -4.33 -26.76 18.61
N THR A 129 -3.30 -27.32 19.25
CA THR A 129 -1.88 -27.05 18.94
C THR A 129 -1.54 -27.55 17.55
N ARG A 130 -1.39 -26.63 16.58
CA ARG A 130 -0.92 -26.95 15.23
C ARG A 130 0.55 -26.53 15.10
N LYS A 131 1.42 -27.50 14.82
CA LYS A 131 2.86 -27.32 14.62
C LYS A 131 3.12 -26.43 13.40
N ALA A 132 3.96 -25.41 13.56
CA ALA A 132 4.37 -24.50 12.50
C ALA A 132 5.47 -25.13 11.61
N PRO A 133 5.43 -24.96 10.28
CA PRO A 133 6.57 -25.26 9.42
C PRO A 133 7.61 -24.13 9.49
N THR A 134 8.84 -24.49 9.84
CA THR A 134 10.03 -23.63 9.79
C THR A 134 10.34 -23.25 8.35
N ARG A 135 10.12 -21.98 7.99
CA ARG A 135 10.50 -21.42 6.68
C ARG A 135 11.87 -20.76 6.81
N LYS A 136 12.86 -21.29 6.09
CA LYS A 136 14.24 -20.78 6.02
C LYS A 136 14.27 -19.37 5.44
N ALA A 137 15.07 -18.50 6.05
CA ALA A 137 15.33 -17.13 5.61
C ALA A 137 16.15 -17.12 4.29
N PRO A 138 15.89 -16.18 3.37
CA PRO A 138 16.76 -15.98 2.22
C PRO A 138 18.01 -15.19 2.63
N THR A 139 19.18 -15.79 2.41
CA THR A 139 20.50 -15.17 2.53
C THR A 139 20.63 -14.02 1.52
N ARG A 140 20.74 -12.80 2.04
CA ARG A 140 20.95 -11.58 1.28
C ARG A 140 22.43 -11.52 0.87
N LYS A 141 22.76 -11.79 -0.40
CA LYS A 141 24.09 -11.48 -0.95
C LYS A 141 24.30 -9.95 -1.00
N PRO A 142 25.49 -9.44 -0.67
CA PRO A 142 25.80 -8.02 -0.79
C PRO A 142 25.95 -7.61 -2.26
N PRO A 143 25.58 -6.36 -2.63
CA PRO A 143 25.79 -5.84 -3.97
C PRO A 143 27.21 -5.27 -4.08
N ALA A 144 28.07 -5.95 -4.84
CA ALA A 144 29.26 -5.32 -5.40
C ALA A 144 29.03 -5.23 -6.91
N HIS A 145 28.78 -4.03 -7.41
CA HIS A 145 29.47 -3.51 -8.58
C HIS A 145 29.12 -2.03 -8.75
N LEU A 146 30.19 -1.25 -8.74
CA LEU A 146 30.25 0.17 -9.06
C LEU A 146 29.63 0.46 -10.45
N PRO A 147 29.14 1.70 -10.67
CA PRO A 147 28.58 2.09 -11.95
C PRO A 147 29.69 2.21 -13.00
N SER A 148 29.65 1.33 -14.01
CA SER A 148 30.36 1.51 -15.28
C SER A 148 29.70 2.66 -16.06
N PRO A 149 30.47 3.58 -16.67
CA PRO A 149 29.93 4.70 -17.42
C PRO A 149 29.27 4.22 -18.72
N GLU A 150 28.11 4.80 -18.99
CA GLU A 150 27.44 5.00 -20.29
C GLU A 150 27.82 4.10 -21.49
N GLY A 151 27.56 2.80 -21.35
CA GLY A 151 27.43 1.86 -22.47
C GLY A 151 26.14 1.04 -22.32
N LEU A 152 25.54 0.62 -23.44
CA LEU A 152 24.43 -0.34 -23.45
C LEU A 152 24.88 -1.61 -22.71
N GLN A 153 23.99 -2.21 -21.91
CA GLN A 153 24.37 -3.43 -21.18
C GLN A 153 24.20 -4.67 -22.07
N PRO A 154 25.03 -5.71 -21.91
CA PRO A 154 24.80 -6.96 -22.60
C PRO A 154 23.45 -7.56 -22.17
N MET A 155 22.78 -8.19 -23.13
CA MET A 155 21.51 -8.89 -22.92
C MET A 155 21.60 -9.91 -21.77
N PRO A 156 20.77 -9.81 -20.72
CA PRO A 156 20.81 -10.76 -19.63
C PRO A 156 20.18 -12.08 -20.09
N MET A 157 21.03 -13.08 -20.27
CA MET A 157 20.61 -14.45 -20.64
C MET A 157 20.68 -15.38 -19.43
N LYS A 158 19.72 -16.29 -19.34
CA LYS A 158 19.66 -17.38 -18.37
C LYS A 158 19.20 -18.63 -19.09
N ASP A 159 20.03 -19.67 -19.08
CA ASP A 159 19.77 -20.95 -19.75
C ASP A 159 19.52 -20.78 -21.28
N GLY A 160 20.26 -19.88 -21.94
CA GLY A 160 20.09 -19.57 -23.37
C GLY A 160 18.80 -18.82 -23.73
N LYS A 161 17.99 -18.43 -22.73
CA LYS A 161 16.80 -17.61 -22.90
C LYS A 161 16.99 -16.26 -22.22
N ILE A 162 16.27 -15.25 -22.69
CA ILE A 162 16.39 -13.90 -22.13
C ILE A 162 15.72 -13.86 -20.76
N ASP A 163 16.46 -13.38 -19.76
CA ASP A 163 15.96 -13.20 -18.41
C ASP A 163 15.12 -11.91 -18.34
N ALA A 164 13.82 -12.05 -18.62
CA ALA A 164 12.86 -10.95 -18.55
C ALA A 164 12.83 -10.26 -17.17
N ALA A 165 13.17 -10.96 -16.08
CA ALA A 165 13.21 -10.35 -14.75
C ALA A 165 14.43 -9.42 -14.60
N ALA A 166 15.57 -9.81 -15.16
CA ALA A 166 16.76 -8.97 -15.23
C ALA A 166 16.53 -7.76 -16.14
N VAL A 167 15.93 -7.94 -17.32
CA VAL A 167 15.56 -6.85 -18.24
C VAL A 167 14.68 -5.81 -17.54
N ARG A 168 13.65 -6.26 -16.82
CA ARG A 168 12.78 -5.37 -16.02
C ARG A 168 13.56 -4.59 -14.96
N LYS A 169 14.46 -5.27 -14.25
CA LYS A 169 15.20 -4.65 -13.15
C LYS A 169 16.10 -3.52 -13.64
N VAL A 170 16.82 -3.75 -14.74
CA VAL A 170 17.67 -2.73 -15.37
C VAL A 170 16.81 -1.61 -15.97
N GLY A 171 15.76 -1.96 -16.73
CA GLY A 171 14.85 -1.00 -17.33
C GLY A 171 14.22 -0.05 -16.31
N ILE A 172 13.71 -0.57 -15.19
CA ILE A 172 13.17 0.26 -14.10
C ILE A 172 14.26 1.16 -13.49
N ARG A 173 15.47 0.61 -13.29
CA ARG A 173 16.58 1.35 -12.66
C ARG A 173 17.12 2.48 -13.55
N LYS A 174 17.19 2.27 -14.86
CA LYS A 174 17.73 3.23 -15.83
C LYS A 174 16.68 4.25 -16.29
N SER A 175 15.46 3.81 -16.59
CA SER A 175 14.39 4.69 -17.09
C SER A 175 13.64 5.44 -15.97
N GLY A 176 13.69 4.94 -14.73
CA GLY A 176 12.81 5.39 -13.64
C GLY A 176 11.32 5.05 -13.84
N LYS A 177 10.96 4.39 -14.95
CA LYS A 177 9.57 4.03 -15.28
C LYS A 177 9.16 2.74 -14.57
N ARG A 178 7.86 2.58 -14.34
CA ARG A 178 7.28 1.35 -13.77
C ARG A 178 7.17 0.26 -14.84
N ALA A 179 7.31 -1.00 -14.41
CA ALA A 179 6.93 -2.16 -15.22
C ALA A 179 5.48 -2.58 -14.91
N PRO A 180 4.69 -3.01 -15.92
CA PRO A 180 5.03 -3.01 -17.34
C PRO A 180 5.07 -1.59 -17.92
N CYS A 181 6.00 -1.35 -18.86
CA CYS A 181 6.02 -0.15 -19.69
C CYS A 181 4.72 -0.04 -20.51
N SER A 182 4.44 1.15 -21.04
CA SER A 182 3.20 1.43 -21.75
C SER A 182 2.96 0.47 -22.92
N LYS A 183 4.00 0.16 -23.71
CA LYS A 183 3.88 -0.78 -24.84
C LYS A 183 3.50 -2.19 -24.40
N CYS A 184 4.18 -2.74 -23.39
CA CYS A 184 3.86 -4.06 -22.85
C CYS A 184 2.48 -4.09 -22.18
N ARG A 185 2.09 -3.01 -21.50
CA ARG A 185 0.77 -2.89 -20.87
C ARG A 185 -0.36 -2.95 -21.90
N ASN A 186 -0.21 -2.25 -23.03
CA ASN A 186 -1.20 -2.24 -24.11
C ASN A 186 -1.31 -3.60 -24.80
N ASN A 187 -0.21 -4.35 -24.88
CA ASN A 187 -0.17 -5.66 -25.52
C ASN A 187 -0.52 -6.82 -24.58
N GLY A 188 -0.83 -6.56 -23.30
CA GLY A 188 -1.10 -7.59 -22.31
C GLY A 188 0.10 -8.50 -21.99
N THR A 189 1.33 -8.06 -22.31
CA THR A 189 2.55 -8.84 -22.10
C THR A 189 3.39 -8.28 -20.96
N THR A 190 4.37 -9.07 -20.50
CA THR A 190 5.30 -8.60 -19.47
C THR A 190 6.53 -7.96 -20.09
N CYS A 191 7.09 -6.94 -19.45
CA CYS A 191 8.35 -6.37 -19.92
C CYS A 191 9.46 -7.40 -19.94
N GLY A 192 10.24 -7.39 -21.03
CA GLY A 192 11.31 -8.34 -21.31
C GLY A 192 10.86 -9.65 -21.96
N SER A 193 9.56 -9.90 -22.17
CA SER A 193 9.08 -11.12 -22.85
C SER A 193 8.79 -10.96 -24.34
N THR A 194 8.83 -9.74 -24.86
CA THR A 194 8.54 -9.42 -26.27
C THR A 194 9.48 -8.30 -26.74
N ASN A 195 9.89 -8.32 -28.00
CA ASN A 195 10.74 -7.30 -28.64
C ASN A 195 10.15 -5.87 -28.62
N VAL A 196 8.83 -5.72 -28.45
CA VAL A 196 8.14 -4.41 -28.36
C VAL A 196 8.31 -3.67 -27.03
N CYS A 197 9.16 -4.13 -26.11
CA CYS A 197 9.30 -3.50 -24.78
C CYS A 197 10.26 -2.29 -24.79
N ASP A 198 9.84 -1.18 -24.18
CA ASP A 198 10.69 0.03 -24.04
C ASP A 198 11.98 -0.18 -23.24
N PHE A 199 12.11 -1.31 -22.53
CA PHE A 199 13.32 -1.59 -21.75
C PHE A 199 14.44 -2.22 -22.58
N TRP A 200 14.18 -2.65 -23.82
CA TRP A 200 15.22 -3.18 -24.72
C TRP A 200 16.21 -2.11 -25.17
N GLU A 201 15.82 -0.83 -25.17
CA GLU A 201 16.67 0.32 -25.51
C GLU A 201 17.89 0.48 -24.58
N TYR A 202 17.92 -0.24 -23.45
CA TYR A 202 19.05 -0.23 -22.51
C TYR A 202 20.03 -1.39 -22.71
N PHE A 203 19.79 -2.23 -23.71
CA PHE A 203 20.62 -3.40 -24.01
C PHE A 203 21.18 -3.30 -25.42
N GLU A 204 22.39 -3.82 -25.58
CA GLU A 204 23.05 -3.96 -26.89
C GLU A 204 22.35 -5.11 -27.62
N SER A 205 21.81 -4.83 -28.81
CA SER A 205 21.37 -5.89 -29.70
C SER A 205 22.60 -6.73 -30.06
N PRO A 206 22.49 -8.08 -30.11
CA PRO A 206 23.57 -8.88 -30.66
C PRO A 206 23.77 -8.42 -32.11
N GLU A 207 24.80 -7.62 -32.34
CA GLU A 207 25.23 -7.27 -33.68
C GLU A 207 25.55 -8.60 -34.37
N GLU A 208 24.83 -8.90 -35.44
CA GLU A 208 25.20 -9.99 -36.34
C GLU A 208 26.63 -9.68 -36.79
N SER A 209 27.58 -10.49 -36.32
CA SER A 209 28.97 -10.43 -36.73
C SER A 209 29.06 -10.84 -38.20
N GLU A 210 28.85 -9.88 -39.08
CA GLU A 210 29.17 -9.94 -40.51
C GLU A 210 30.68 -9.78 -40.68
N ASP A 211 31.48 -10.77 -40.29
CA ASP A 211 32.93 -10.76 -40.55
C ASP A 211 33.46 -12.20 -40.65
N ALA A 212 33.50 -12.71 -41.88
CA ALA A 212 34.63 -13.42 -42.49
C ALA A 212 34.20 -13.98 -43.87
N GLU A 213 34.03 -13.08 -44.85
CA GLU A 213 34.40 -13.44 -46.22
C GLU A 213 35.93 -13.53 -46.23
N GLU A 214 36.48 -14.74 -46.34
CA GLU A 214 37.88 -14.93 -46.71
C GLU A 214 37.89 -15.63 -48.06
N ASP A 215 38.16 -14.81 -49.09
CA ASP A 215 38.51 -15.19 -50.45
C ASP A 215 39.47 -16.38 -50.47
N ALA A 216 39.00 -17.53 -50.96
CA ALA A 216 39.86 -18.61 -51.41
C ALA A 216 40.19 -18.40 -52.90
N ASP A 217 41.13 -17.50 -53.18
CA ASP A 217 41.83 -17.43 -54.47
C ASP A 217 43.32 -17.74 -54.21
N VAL A 218 43.71 -19.01 -54.46
CA VAL A 218 44.99 -19.52 -55.02
C VAL A 218 44.89 -21.03 -55.20
#